data_AF-A0A840DY04-F1
#
_entry.id   AF-A0A840DY04-F1
#
_cell.length_a   1.000
_cell.length_b   1.000
_cell.length_c   1.000
_cell.angle_alpha   90.00
_cell.angle_beta   90.00
_cell.angle_gamma   90.00
#
_symmetry.space_group_name_H-M   'P 1'
#
loop_
_entity.id
_entity.type
_entity.pdbx_description
1 polymer ?
#
loop_
_entity_poly.entity_id
_entity_poly.type
_entity_poly.pdbx_seq_one_letter_code
_entity_poly.pdbx_strand_id
1 'polypeptide(L)'
;MNFALLLIAQLIFYSLLMLYDEYAGTLLAVILGAICLAIWGLSHVVEWVQPSRVTRDYYTYLITGWLAPLLALTAFIALRGGVGWM
;
A
#
# COMPACT_ATOMS: atom_id res chain seq x y z
N MET A 1 -14.07 -9.02 -5.88
CA MET A 1 -14.20 -7.89 -4.92
C MET A 1 -13.91 -6.54 -5.62
N ASN A 2 -14.46 -5.41 -5.16
CA ASN A 2 -14.29 -4.13 -5.87
C ASN A 2 -12.94 -3.45 -5.52
N PHE A 3 -12.01 -3.46 -6.47
CA PHE A 3 -10.69 -2.84 -6.35
C PHE A 3 -10.75 -1.38 -5.87
N ALA A 4 -11.65 -0.58 -6.45
CA ALA A 4 -11.72 0.85 -6.13
C ALA A 4 -12.10 1.10 -4.67
N LEU A 5 -13.08 0.34 -4.16
CA LEU A 5 -13.51 0.45 -2.76
C LEU A 5 -12.39 0.05 -1.80
N LEU A 6 -11.64 -1.01 -2.10
CA LEU A 6 -10.49 -1.41 -1.29
C LEU A 6 -9.39 -0.36 -1.25
N LEU A 7 -9.04 0.18 -2.43
CA LEU A 7 -8.01 1.20 -2.53
C LEU A 7 -8.40 2.45 -1.75
N ILE A 8 -9.64 2.93 -1.91
CA ILE A 8 -10.14 4.10 -1.18
C ILE A 8 -10.18 3.83 0.33
N ALA A 9 -10.65 2.65 0.76
CA ALA A 9 -10.70 2.30 2.17
C ALA A 9 -9.30 2.28 2.82
N GLN A 10 -8.31 1.65 2.16
CA GLN A 10 -6.93 1.62 2.64
C GLN A 10 -6.30 3.02 2.62
N LEU A 11 -6.54 3.81 1.58
CA LEU A 11 -6.05 5.18 1.47
C LEU A 11 -6.55 6.05 2.63
N ILE A 12 -7.85 6.00 2.92
CA ILE A 12 -8.46 6.71 4.04
C ILE A 12 -7.85 6.22 5.36
N PHE A 13 -7.71 4.91 5.54
CA PHE A 13 -7.14 4.33 6.74
C PHE A 13 -5.71 4.82 7.02
N TYR A 14 -4.80 4.71 6.04
CA TYR A 14 -3.42 5.19 6.21
C TYR A 14 -3.35 6.71 6.41
N SER A 15 -4.20 7.48 5.72
CA SER A 15 -4.27 8.94 5.89
C SER A 15 -4.70 9.33 7.31
N LEU A 16 -5.75 8.67 7.83
CA LEU A 16 -6.19 8.88 9.22
C LEU A 16 -5.12 8.47 10.23
N LEU A 17 -4.39 7.38 9.96
CA LEU A 17 -3.31 6.93 10.83
C LEU A 17 -2.18 7.96 10.89
N MET A 18 -1.75 8.51 9.75
CA MET A 18 -0.75 9.58 9.69
C MET A 18 -1.21 10.89 10.34
N LEU A 19 -2.52 11.20 10.27
CA LEU A 19 -3.09 12.37 10.96
C LEU A 19 -3.16 12.18 12.48
N TYR A 20 -3.38 10.94 12.94
CA TYR A 20 -3.43 10.60 14.37
C TYR A 20 -2.04 10.54 14.99
N ASP A 21 -1.13 9.79 14.36
CA ASP A 21 0.27 9.66 14.75
C ASP A 21 1.12 9.58 13.49
N GLU A 22 1.84 10.66 13.21
CA GLU A 22 2.64 10.79 12.00
C GLU A 22 3.78 9.78 11.94
N TYR A 23 4.43 9.50 13.06
CA TYR A 23 5.55 8.56 13.14
C TYR A 23 5.07 7.14 12.87
N ALA A 24 4.04 6.70 13.60
CA ALA A 24 3.47 5.38 13.41
C ALA A 24 2.84 5.21 12.02
N GLY A 25 2.11 6.24 11.53
CA GLY A 25 1.46 6.24 10.23
C GLY A 25 2.42 6.10 9.06
N THR A 26 3.48 6.90 9.07
CA THR A 26 4.51 6.86 8.02
C THR A 26 5.32 5.56 8.06
N LEU A 27 5.73 5.08 9.24
CA LEU A 27 6.42 3.79 9.37
C LEU A 27 5.57 2.62 8.90
N LEU A 28 4.31 2.55 9.31
CA LEU A 28 3.40 1.48 8.89
C LEU A 28 3.16 1.51 7.38
N ALA A 29 2.97 2.69 6.79
CA ALA A 29 2.81 2.83 5.36
C ALA A 29 4.05 2.35 4.58
N VAL A 30 5.26 2.70 5.06
CA VAL A 30 6.52 2.26 4.43
C VAL A 30 6.72 0.76 4.57
N ILE A 31 6.59 0.21 5.77
CA ILE A 31 6.85 -1.21 6.05
C ILE A 31 5.84 -2.10 5.32
N LEU A 32 4.54 -1.86 5.51
CA LEU A 32 3.49 -2.68 4.88
C LEU A 32 3.49 -2.48 3.37
N GLY A 33 3.68 -1.24 2.90
CA GLY A 33 3.79 -0.95 1.47
C GLY A 33 4.95 -1.68 0.82
N ALA A 34 6.13 -1.68 1.44
CA ALA A 34 7.31 -2.38 0.92
C ALA A 34 7.11 -3.90 0.91
N ILE A 35 6.52 -4.48 1.97
CA ILE A 35 6.21 -5.91 2.02
C ILE A 35 5.22 -6.30 0.92
N CYS A 36 4.12 -5.56 0.77
CA CYS A 36 3.14 -5.82 -0.28
C CYS A 36 3.74 -5.67 -1.68
N LEU A 37 4.61 -4.67 -1.89
CA LEU A 37 5.31 -4.47 -3.16
C LEU A 37 6.23 -5.66 -3.47
N ALA A 38 7.02 -6.11 -2.49
CA ALA A 38 7.94 -7.23 -2.65
C ALA A 38 7.19 -8.52 -2.99
N ILE A 39 6.11 -8.82 -2.25
CA ILE A 39 5.28 -10.00 -2.51
C ILE A 39 4.62 -9.88 -3.89
N TRP A 40 4.02 -8.73 -4.21
CA TRP A 40 3.40 -8.50 -5.52
C TRP A 40 4.39 -8.69 -6.67
N GLY A 41 5.59 -8.12 -6.56
CA GLY A 41 6.64 -8.24 -7.55
C GLY A 41 7.12 -9.68 -7.71
N LEU A 42 7.40 -10.38 -6.60
CA LEU A 42 7.80 -11.79 -6.63
C LEU A 42 6.72 -12.67 -7.22
N SER A 43 5.46 -12.50 -6.82
CA SER A 43 4.33 -13.25 -7.39
C SER A 43 4.22 -13.01 -8.89
N HIS A 44 4.39 -11.77 -9.35
CA HIS A 44 4.34 -11.44 -10.77
C HIS A 44 5.47 -12.10 -11.57
N VAL A 45 6.69 -12.11 -11.03
CA VAL A 45 7.85 -12.78 -11.66
C VAL A 45 7.66 -14.29 -11.70
N VAL A 46 7.17 -14.90 -10.62
CA VAL A 46 6.94 -16.35 -10.56
C VAL A 46 5.84 -16.77 -11.54
N GLU A 47 4.78 -15.98 -11.69
CA GLU A 47 3.69 -16.22 -12.63
C GLU A 47 4.17 -16.34 -14.09
N TRP A 48 5.27 -15.66 -14.45
CA TRP A 48 5.88 -15.75 -15.77
C TRP A 48 6.61 -17.08 -16.02
N VAL A 49 7.12 -17.70 -14.96
CA VAL A 49 7.83 -18.99 -15.05
C VAL A 49 6.84 -20.15 -14.97
N GLN A 50 5.91 -20.07 -14.02
CA GLN A 50 4.91 -21.08 -13.81
C GLN A 50 3.54 -20.41 -13.53
N PRO A 51 2.53 -20.64 -14.37
CA PRO A 51 1.21 -20.08 -14.13
C PRO A 51 0.68 -20.59 -12.79
N SER A 52 0.39 -19.67 -11.88
CA SER A 52 -0.08 -19.97 -10.56
C SER A 52 -1.60 -20.15 -10.58
N ARG A 53 -2.13 -20.93 -9.63
CA ARG A 53 -3.58 -21.06 -9.41
C ARG A 53 -4.12 -19.97 -8.47
N VAL A 54 -3.36 -18.91 -8.24
CA VAL A 54 -3.72 -17.86 -7.28
C VAL A 54 -4.89 -17.05 -7.83
N THR A 55 -5.89 -16.82 -6.98
CA THR A 55 -7.10 -16.13 -7.38
C THR A 55 -6.83 -14.65 -7.67
N ARG A 56 -7.60 -14.07 -8.61
CA ARG A 56 -7.48 -12.65 -8.97
C ARG A 56 -7.72 -11.71 -7.78
N ASP A 57 -8.52 -12.12 -6.80
CA ASP A 57 -8.76 -11.32 -5.59
C ASP A 57 -7.47 -11.16 -4.75
N TYR A 58 -6.61 -12.17 -4.66
CA TYR A 58 -5.33 -12.06 -3.94
C TYR A 58 -4.40 -11.01 -4.58
N TYR A 59 -4.29 -11.05 -5.92
CA TYR A 59 -3.54 -10.04 -6.66
C TYR A 59 -4.11 -8.64 -6.46
N THR A 60 -5.44 -8.52 -6.36
CA THR A 60 -6.14 -7.26 -6.07
C THR A 60 -5.76 -6.72 -4.69
N TYR A 61 -5.72 -7.56 -3.66
CA TYR A 61 -5.30 -7.15 -2.31
C TYR A 61 -3.84 -6.71 -2.28
N LEU A 62 -2.95 -7.43 -2.96
CA LEU A 62 -1.53 -7.10 -2.99
C LEU A 62 -1.28 -5.76 -3.67
N ILE A 63 -1.90 -5.52 -4.82
CA ILE A 63 -1.70 -4.27 -5.56
C ILE A 63 -2.25 -3.08 -4.78
N THR A 64 -3.42 -3.19 -4.14
CA THR A 64 -3.94 -2.09 -3.30
C THR A 64 -3.09 -1.93 -2.04
N GLY A 65 -2.59 -3.04 -1.49
CA GLY A 65 -1.80 -3.07 -0.26
C GLY A 65 -0.48 -2.31 -0.31
N TRP A 66 0.15 -2.18 -1.48
CA TRP A 66 1.31 -1.31 -1.64
C TRP A 66 0.97 0.05 -2.26
N LEU A 67 -0.02 0.11 -3.15
CA LEU A 67 -0.38 1.35 -3.85
C LEU A 67 -1.07 2.35 -2.91
N ALA A 68 -1.98 1.90 -2.04
CA ALA A 68 -2.68 2.77 -1.10
C ALA A 68 -1.75 3.46 -0.08
N PRO A 69 -0.84 2.76 0.64
CA PRO A 69 0.09 3.44 1.54
C PRO A 69 1.07 4.35 0.80
N LEU A 70 1.49 3.99 -0.43
CA LEU A 70 2.32 4.86 -1.26
C LEU A 70 1.61 6.15 -1.64
N LEU A 71 0.35 6.06 -2.09
CA LEU A 71 -0.47 7.23 -2.41
C LEU A 71 -0.76 8.08 -1.16
N ALA A 72 -1.08 7.46 -0.02
CA ALA A 72 -1.32 8.17 1.22
C ALA A 72 -0.06 8.91 1.69
N LEU A 73 1.10 8.24 1.68
CA LEU A 73 2.37 8.83 2.10
C LEU A 73 2.79 9.99 1.19
N THR A 74 2.73 9.80 -0.12
CA THR A 74 3.09 10.84 -1.10
C THR A 74 2.16 12.05 -1.00
N ALA A 75 0.85 11.83 -0.89
CA ALA A 75 -0.12 12.90 -0.69
C ALA A 75 0.11 13.62 0.64
N PHE A 76 0.36 12.89 1.72
CA PHE A 76 0.62 13.47 3.04
C PHE A 76 1.87 14.37 3.01
N ILE A 77 2.98 13.89 2.46
CA ILE A 77 4.22 14.67 2.32
C ILE A 77 3.99 15.92 1.45
N ALA A 78 3.30 15.77 0.31
CA ALA A 78 3.03 16.89 -0.59
C ALA A 78 2.15 17.97 0.07
N LEU A 79 1.19 17.58 0.90
CA LEU A 79 0.29 18.51 1.60
C LEU A 79 0.92 19.17 2.83
N ARG A 80 1.82 18.47 3.54
CA ARG A 80 2.48 18.98 4.76
C ARG A 80 3.83 19.66 4.50
N GLY A 81 4.42 19.46 3.32
CA GLY A 81 5.74 19.98 2.98
C GLY A 81 6.91 19.18 3.57
N GLY A 82 6.68 17.96 4.05
CA GLY A 82 7.69 17.10 4.66
C GLY A 82 7.13 16.03 5.58
N VAL A 83 8.03 15.28 6.21
CA VAL A 83 7.73 14.33 7.30
C VAL A 83 8.23 14.99 8.59
N GLY A 84 7.32 15.42 9.45
CA GLY A 84 7.63 16.30 10.59
C GLY A 84 8.50 15.68 11.69
N TRP A 85 8.67 14.36 11.69
CA TRP A 85 9.55 13.64 12.64
C TRP A 85 10.91 13.26 12.05
N MET A 86 11.14 13.51 10.75
CA MET A 86 12.45 13.37 10.10
C MET A 86 13.20 14.70 10.17
#